data_AF-A0A6M2DZK5-F1
#
_entry.id   AF-A0A6M2DZK5-F1
#
_cell.length_a   1.000
_cell.length_b   1.000
_cell.length_c   1.000
_cell.angle_alpha   90.00
_cell.angle_beta   90.00
_cell.angle_gamma   90.00
#
_symmetry.space_group_name_H-M   'P 1'
#
loop_
_entity.id
_entity.type
_entity.pdbx_description
1 polymer ?
#
loop_
_entity_poly.entity_id
_entity_poly.type
_entity_poly.pdbx_seq_one_letter_code
_entity_poly.pdbx_strand_id
1 'polypeptide(L)'
;MHFAQGAYGWPMFLMTNSVTGLCQLCSAMRCSCMPCVSGDYKSSPNIIKDNCCECNYAALKRMLAHGEIEVTYATYHVDVGETPFFIAVNYSKRKIVISIRGTLSMKDIITDLNAESEPLPLNPPKEDWLGHKGMVQAAQYILNELEQDQLLEKAFELNPARGTRDFGLVIVGHSLGAGTAAILAILLQEKYEHLTCYSYSPPGGLLSMPAVEHSKNFVTSVVVGKDVVPRIGLHQMEALRADLINAIKRSVDPKWKTIACATMCCCCTSCASQPTSVSRMRSDDNTIDDYKLVSSRQNYTHCT
;
A
#
# COMPACT_ATOMS: atom_id res chain seq x y z
N MET A 1 11.37 -6.59 4.55
CA MET A 1 10.35 -5.53 4.56
C MET A 1 10.82 -4.14 4.10
N HIS A 2 12.12 -3.82 4.03
CA HIS A 2 12.58 -2.46 3.69
C HIS A 2 11.97 -1.87 2.41
N PHE A 3 11.84 -2.67 1.33
CA PHE A 3 11.16 -2.22 0.10
C PHE A 3 9.69 -1.85 0.35
N ALA A 4 8.91 -2.76 0.94
CA ALA A 4 7.48 -2.53 1.23
C ALA A 4 7.25 -1.34 2.16
N GLN A 5 8.13 -1.11 3.15
CA GLN A 5 8.06 0.06 4.03
C GLN A 5 8.51 1.34 3.32
N GLY A 6 9.51 1.25 2.43
CA GLY A 6 10.06 2.37 1.66
C GLY A 6 9.01 3.06 0.79
N ALA A 7 8.04 2.30 0.29
CA ALA A 7 6.95 2.83 -0.53
C ALA A 7 6.11 3.89 0.20
N TYR A 8 6.12 3.89 1.54
CA TYR A 8 5.37 4.85 2.35
C TYR A 8 6.07 6.21 2.50
N GLY A 9 7.33 6.35 2.09
CA GLY A 9 8.06 7.62 2.10
C GLY A 9 8.41 8.13 3.51
N TRP A 10 8.50 9.46 3.63
CA TRP A 10 9.03 10.10 4.85
C TRP A 10 8.24 9.85 6.15
N PRO A 11 6.88 9.70 6.16
CA PRO A 11 6.18 9.44 7.41
C PRO A 11 6.62 8.12 8.05
N MET A 12 6.76 7.06 7.24
CA MET A 12 7.22 5.75 7.71
C MET A 12 8.69 5.77 8.12
N PHE A 13 9.52 6.54 7.41
CA PHE A 13 10.92 6.74 7.78
C PHE A 13 11.06 7.36 9.18
N LEU A 14 10.26 8.39 9.49
CA LEU A 14 10.29 9.02 10.82
C LEU A 14 9.76 8.09 11.93
N MET A 15 8.70 7.32 11.64
CA MET A 15 8.17 6.33 12.60
C MET A 15 9.19 5.24 12.93
N THR A 16 10.03 4.86 11.98
CA THR A 16 11.05 3.81 12.16
C THR A 16 12.40 4.35 12.66
N ASN A 17 12.66 5.65 12.55
CA ASN A 17 13.91 6.30 12.96
C ASN A 17 13.63 7.49 13.90
N SER A 18 13.20 7.17 15.12
CA SER A 18 12.56 8.14 16.03
C SER A 18 13.50 9.19 16.66
N VAL A 19 14.80 8.94 16.78
CA VAL A 19 15.71 9.84 17.52
C VAL A 19 16.46 10.80 16.61
N THR A 20 16.87 10.37 15.40
CA THR A 20 17.66 11.17 14.46
C THR A 20 17.04 11.26 13.06
N GLY A 21 15.85 10.71 12.84
CA GLY A 21 15.22 10.63 11.51
C GLY A 21 15.01 11.99 10.86
N LEU A 22 14.62 13.02 11.62
CA LEU A 22 14.47 14.37 11.08
C LEU A 22 15.81 14.94 10.60
N CYS A 23 16.87 14.84 11.39
CA CYS A 23 18.20 15.30 11.00
C CYS A 23 18.75 14.54 9.79
N GLN A 24 18.55 13.21 9.76
CA GLN A 24 18.95 12.37 8.63
C GLN A 24 18.19 12.72 7.36
N LEU A 25 16.89 12.97 7.45
CA LEU A 25 16.06 13.36 6.31
C LEU A 25 16.44 14.77 5.82
N CYS A 26 16.60 15.73 6.73
CA CYS A 26 17.04 17.09 6.39
C CYS A 26 18.37 17.14 5.64
N SER A 27 19.31 16.25 5.97
CA SER A 27 20.58 16.14 5.26
C SER A 27 20.47 15.55 3.84
N ALA A 28 19.33 14.96 3.49
CA ALA A 28 19.11 14.24 2.24
C ALA A 28 18.04 14.88 1.32
N MET A 29 17.31 15.90 1.82
CA MET A 29 16.29 16.62 1.06
C MET A 29 16.90 17.59 0.04
N ARG A 30 16.18 17.82 -1.06
CA ARG A 30 16.51 18.84 -2.07
C ARG A 30 15.58 20.04 -1.89
N CYS A 31 15.84 20.94 -0.94
CA CYS A 31 15.08 22.21 -0.86
C CYS A 31 15.67 23.21 -1.84
N SER A 32 14.87 23.78 -2.74
CA SER A 32 15.26 24.97 -3.53
C SER A 32 15.50 26.23 -2.66
N CYS A 33 15.31 26.10 -1.35
CA CYS A 33 15.24 27.12 -0.32
C CYS A 33 16.47 27.16 0.60
N MET A 34 17.38 26.19 0.47
CA MET A 34 18.64 26.10 1.21
C MET A 34 19.79 25.92 0.20
N PRO A 35 20.90 26.68 0.25
CA PRO A 35 21.95 26.65 -0.78
C PRO A 35 22.90 25.44 -0.67
N CYS A 36 22.54 24.38 0.05
CA CYS A 36 23.51 23.37 0.45
C CYS A 36 23.09 21.99 -0.03
N VAL A 37 24.01 21.37 -0.77
CA VAL A 37 24.04 20.01 -1.33
C VAL A 37 23.59 19.91 -2.79
N SER A 38 24.45 20.44 -3.67
CA SER A 38 24.57 19.98 -5.06
C SER A 38 25.15 18.55 -5.04
N GLY A 39 24.26 17.57 -4.86
CA GLY A 39 24.63 16.15 -4.97
C GLY A 39 24.90 15.80 -6.43
N ASP A 40 26.18 15.65 -6.74
CA ASP A 40 26.74 15.10 -7.97
C ASP A 40 26.27 13.65 -8.17
N TYR A 41 25.58 13.32 -9.29
CA TYR A 41 25.82 12.10 -10.10
C TYR A 41 24.71 11.73 -11.12
N LYS A 42 25.20 11.05 -12.16
CA LYS A 42 24.60 10.27 -13.26
C LYS A 42 23.18 9.73 -13.05
N SER A 43 22.37 9.87 -14.12
CA SER A 43 21.02 9.33 -14.32
C SER A 43 20.08 9.49 -13.12
N SER A 44 19.48 10.68 -12.98
CA SER A 44 18.37 10.88 -12.06
C SER A 44 17.22 9.92 -12.40
N PRO A 45 16.65 9.20 -11.43
CA PRO A 45 15.49 8.36 -11.70
C PRO A 45 14.29 9.19 -12.14
N ASN A 46 13.37 8.53 -12.82
CA ASN A 46 12.10 9.14 -13.16
C ASN A 46 11.22 9.21 -11.90
N ILE A 47 11.18 10.40 -11.28
CA ILE A 47 10.40 10.67 -10.06
C ILE A 47 9.15 11.46 -10.44
N ILE A 48 7.98 10.89 -10.19
CA ILE A 48 6.70 11.50 -10.55
C ILE A 48 5.97 11.96 -9.29
N LYS A 49 5.55 13.24 -9.29
CA LYS A 49 4.67 13.86 -8.28
C LYS A 49 5.16 13.73 -6.82
N ASP A 50 6.47 13.87 -6.58
CA ASP A 50 6.98 14.07 -5.21
C ASP A 50 6.70 15.52 -4.73
N ASN A 51 6.90 15.77 -3.44
CA ASN A 51 6.79 17.12 -2.85
C ASN A 51 7.96 18.03 -3.28
N CYS A 52 7.85 19.33 -2.98
CA CYS A 52 8.81 20.36 -3.39
C CYS A 52 10.26 20.13 -2.91
N CYS A 53 10.47 19.23 -1.94
CA CYS A 53 11.79 18.93 -1.36
C CYS A 53 12.27 17.50 -1.67
N GLU A 54 11.55 16.76 -2.52
CA GLU A 54 11.76 15.32 -2.78
C GLU A 54 11.82 14.48 -1.49
N CYS A 55 11.05 14.84 -0.43
CA CYS A 55 11.21 14.18 0.87
C CYS A 55 10.87 12.69 0.81
N ASN A 56 9.91 12.29 -0.02
CA ASN A 56 9.53 10.88 -0.11
C ASN A 56 10.66 10.08 -0.75
N TYR A 57 11.26 10.59 -1.82
CA TYR A 57 12.40 9.95 -2.46
C TYR A 57 13.67 9.96 -1.59
N ALA A 58 13.94 11.06 -0.88
CA ALA A 58 15.03 11.13 0.09
C ALA A 58 14.88 10.06 1.19
N ALA A 59 13.67 9.90 1.73
CA ALA A 59 13.35 8.85 2.69
C ALA A 59 13.53 7.45 2.08
N LEU A 60 13.02 7.22 0.87
CA LEU A 60 13.17 5.96 0.15
C LEU A 60 14.65 5.56 -0.01
N LYS A 61 15.50 6.48 -0.48
CA LYS A 61 16.95 6.23 -0.59
C LYS A 61 17.57 5.79 0.73
N ARG A 62 17.20 6.46 1.83
CA ARG A 62 17.74 6.12 3.16
C ARG A 62 17.26 4.77 3.66
N MET A 63 15.99 4.43 3.42
CA MET A 63 15.43 3.12 3.78
C MET A 63 16.06 1.97 2.98
N LEU A 64 16.54 2.24 1.76
CA LEU A 64 17.21 1.27 0.90
C LEU A 64 18.75 1.31 0.99
N ALA A 65 19.34 2.10 1.90
CA ALA A 65 20.78 2.31 1.97
C ALA A 65 21.60 1.06 2.37
N HIS A 66 20.95 -0.03 2.80
CA HIS A 66 21.62 -1.23 3.32
C HIS A 66 22.02 -2.24 2.23
N GLY A 67 21.91 -1.88 0.94
CA GLY A 67 22.34 -2.72 -0.17
C GLY A 67 22.74 -1.91 -1.39
N GLU A 68 23.35 -2.58 -2.37
CA GLU A 68 23.62 -1.99 -3.68
C GLU A 68 22.32 -1.95 -4.48
N ILE A 69 21.53 -0.90 -4.22
CA ILE A 69 20.19 -0.73 -4.77
C ILE A 69 20.12 0.59 -5.52
N GLU A 70 19.63 0.53 -6.76
CA GLU A 70 19.40 1.69 -7.61
C GLU A 70 17.91 1.80 -7.92
N VAL A 71 17.27 2.89 -7.48
CA VAL A 71 15.86 3.17 -7.81
C VAL A 71 15.82 3.77 -9.21
N THR A 72 15.05 3.18 -10.11
CA THR A 72 14.92 3.64 -11.52
C THR A 72 13.68 4.49 -11.75
N TYR A 73 12.60 4.19 -11.02
CA TYR A 73 11.31 4.86 -11.12
C TYR A 73 10.66 4.96 -9.75
N ALA A 74 10.02 6.08 -9.44
CA ALA A 74 9.18 6.22 -8.26
C ALA A 74 8.04 7.21 -8.53
N THR A 75 6.80 6.81 -8.29
CA THR A 75 5.64 7.70 -8.31
C THR A 75 5.05 7.83 -6.91
N TYR A 76 4.68 9.06 -6.54
CA TYR A 76 4.01 9.36 -5.27
C TYR A 76 2.59 9.89 -5.48
N HIS A 77 2.06 9.76 -6.70
CA HIS A 77 0.69 10.11 -7.01
C HIS A 77 -0.30 9.18 -6.30
N VAL A 78 -1.34 9.77 -5.70
CA VAL A 78 -2.45 9.05 -5.10
C VAL A 78 -3.73 9.59 -5.72
N ASP A 79 -4.52 8.70 -6.31
CA ASP A 79 -5.91 8.93 -6.72
C ASP A 79 -6.72 7.64 -6.55
N VAL A 80 -8.03 7.66 -6.79
CA VAL A 80 -8.90 6.48 -6.68
C VAL A 80 -8.48 5.43 -7.72
N GLY A 81 -8.03 4.27 -7.24
CA GLY A 81 -7.52 3.20 -8.11
C GLY A 81 -6.09 3.44 -8.60
N GLU A 82 -5.42 4.52 -8.18
CA GLU A 82 -4.04 4.84 -8.53
C GLU A 82 -3.18 4.82 -7.27
N THR A 83 -2.36 3.78 -7.12
CA THR A 83 -1.48 3.62 -5.95
C THR A 83 -0.03 3.96 -6.28
N PRO A 84 0.68 4.67 -5.39
CA PRO A 84 2.12 4.88 -5.49
C PRO A 84 2.88 3.57 -5.57
N PHE A 85 3.91 3.53 -6.41
CA PHE A 85 4.86 2.43 -6.47
C PHE A 85 6.24 2.92 -6.92
N PHE A 86 7.25 2.09 -6.72
CA PHE A 86 8.59 2.35 -7.23
C PHE A 86 9.23 1.07 -7.76
N ILE A 87 10.20 1.23 -8.64
CA ILE A 87 11.02 0.16 -9.20
C ILE A 87 12.46 0.39 -8.78
N ALA A 88 13.09 -0.68 -8.29
CA ALA A 88 14.49 -0.65 -7.89
C ALA A 88 15.24 -1.90 -8.36
N VAL A 89 16.47 -1.70 -8.80
CA VAL A 89 17.41 -2.77 -9.15
C VAL A 89 18.26 -3.07 -7.92
N ASN A 90 18.14 -4.29 -7.39
CA ASN A 90 18.96 -4.79 -6.28
C ASN A 90 20.07 -5.68 -6.83
N TYR A 91 21.28 -5.11 -6.95
CA TYR A 91 22.44 -5.82 -7.47
C TYR A 91 22.93 -6.90 -6.51
N SER A 92 22.87 -6.67 -5.20
CA SER A 92 23.30 -7.64 -4.18
C SER A 92 22.48 -8.93 -4.21
N LYS A 93 21.22 -8.87 -4.62
CA LYS A 93 20.31 -10.03 -4.73
C LYS A 93 20.03 -10.47 -6.16
N ARG A 94 20.56 -9.76 -7.17
CA ARG A 94 20.25 -9.96 -8.60
C ARG A 94 18.74 -9.98 -8.88
N LYS A 95 18.03 -8.97 -8.35
CA LYS A 95 16.57 -8.83 -8.51
C LYS A 95 16.18 -7.44 -8.95
N ILE A 96 15.16 -7.35 -9.79
CA ILE A 96 14.39 -6.12 -10.03
C ILE A 96 13.17 -6.18 -9.12
N VAL A 97 12.93 -5.12 -8.36
CA VAL A 97 11.89 -5.07 -7.34
C VAL A 97 10.87 -4.01 -7.72
N ILE A 98 9.61 -4.41 -7.88
CA ILE A 98 8.46 -3.51 -7.91
C ILE A 98 7.89 -3.46 -6.50
N SER A 99 7.82 -2.28 -5.91
CA SER A 99 7.28 -2.11 -4.57
C SER A 99 6.05 -1.22 -4.61
N ILE A 100 4.92 -1.78 -4.20
CA ILE A 100 3.60 -1.16 -4.25
C ILE A 100 3.24 -0.68 -2.86
N ARG A 101 2.86 0.59 -2.75
CA ARG A 101 2.44 1.19 -1.50
C ARG A 101 1.05 0.68 -1.12
N GLY A 102 0.84 0.41 0.17
CA GLY A 102 -0.51 0.28 0.72
C GLY A 102 -1.10 1.63 1.11
N THR A 103 -2.34 1.59 1.59
CA THR A 103 -3.07 2.77 2.04
C THR A 103 -2.35 3.55 3.14
N LEU A 104 -2.35 4.89 3.04
CA LEU A 104 -1.83 5.79 4.07
C LEU A 104 -2.91 6.32 5.02
N SER A 105 -4.16 6.40 4.56
CA SER A 105 -5.22 7.09 5.28
C SER A 105 -6.48 6.25 5.38
N MET A 106 -7.23 6.40 6.48
CA MET A 106 -8.55 5.77 6.64
C MET A 106 -9.53 6.16 5.52
N LYS A 107 -9.31 7.30 4.85
CA LYS A 107 -10.13 7.73 3.71
C LYS A 107 -9.87 6.87 2.48
N ASP A 108 -8.61 6.47 2.24
CA ASP A 108 -8.26 5.62 1.11
C ASP A 108 -8.79 4.20 1.36
N ILE A 109 -8.79 3.74 2.62
CA ILE A 109 -9.49 2.50 3.01
C ILE A 109 -10.96 2.62 2.59
N ILE A 110 -11.68 3.68 2.96
CA ILE A 110 -13.11 3.83 2.63
C ILE A 110 -13.38 3.87 1.11
N THR A 111 -12.49 4.42 0.29
CA THR A 111 -12.65 4.38 -1.18
C THR A 111 -12.32 3.00 -1.75
N ASP A 112 -11.34 2.32 -1.16
CA ASP A 112 -10.85 1.01 -1.60
C ASP A 112 -11.71 -0.16 -1.09
N LEU A 113 -12.55 0.04 -0.06
CA LEU A 113 -13.40 -0.98 0.56
C LEU A 113 -14.78 -1.16 -0.11
N ASN A 114 -14.90 -0.90 -1.41
CA ASN A 114 -16.09 -1.33 -2.14
C ASN A 114 -15.94 -2.84 -2.44
N ALA A 115 -16.69 -3.72 -1.76
CA ALA A 115 -16.49 -5.17 -1.86
C ALA A 115 -17.11 -5.79 -3.12
N GLU A 116 -17.06 -5.06 -4.22
CA GLU A 116 -17.33 -5.61 -5.54
C GLU A 116 -16.11 -6.43 -5.98
N SER A 117 -16.36 -7.59 -6.55
CA SER A 117 -15.36 -8.40 -7.23
C SER A 117 -15.41 -8.13 -8.73
N GLU A 118 -14.26 -8.14 -9.40
CA GLU A 118 -14.18 -8.06 -10.85
C GLU A 118 -13.25 -9.14 -11.43
N PRO A 119 -13.49 -9.61 -12.67
CA PRO A 119 -12.60 -10.55 -13.34
C PRO A 119 -11.20 -9.96 -13.52
N LEU A 120 -10.17 -10.79 -13.36
CA LEU A 120 -8.81 -10.38 -13.63
C LEU A 120 -8.61 -10.11 -15.13
N PRO A 121 -7.97 -8.99 -15.52
CA PRO A 121 -7.78 -8.57 -16.90
C PRO A 121 -6.68 -9.38 -17.61
N LEU A 122 -6.90 -10.70 -17.72
CA LEU A 122 -6.00 -11.65 -18.35
C LEU A 122 -6.29 -11.81 -19.84
N ASN A 123 -5.27 -12.23 -20.59
CA ASN A 123 -5.39 -12.57 -22.00
C ASN A 123 -4.77 -13.96 -22.27
N PRO A 124 -5.57 -15.02 -22.50
CA PRO A 124 -7.03 -15.02 -22.67
C PRO A 124 -7.81 -14.78 -21.37
N PRO A 125 -9.04 -14.23 -21.44
CA PRO A 125 -9.87 -13.99 -20.25
C PRO A 125 -10.23 -15.27 -19.50
N LYS A 126 -10.25 -15.20 -18.16
CA LYS A 126 -10.73 -16.25 -17.27
C LYS A 126 -11.82 -15.69 -16.35
N GLU A 127 -13.09 -15.98 -16.66
CA GLU A 127 -14.24 -15.38 -15.96
C GLU A 127 -14.36 -15.82 -14.49
N ASP A 128 -13.81 -16.98 -14.14
CA ASP A 128 -13.81 -17.53 -12.77
C ASP A 128 -12.66 -17.00 -11.90
N TRP A 129 -11.74 -16.22 -12.49
CA TRP A 129 -10.63 -15.58 -11.78
C TRP A 129 -11.06 -14.17 -11.40
N LEU A 130 -11.56 -14.03 -10.17
CA LEU A 130 -12.06 -12.77 -9.66
C LEU A 130 -11.09 -12.22 -8.62
N GLY A 131 -10.97 -10.89 -8.59
CA GLY A 131 -10.25 -10.15 -7.56
C GLY A 131 -11.10 -9.03 -6.98
N HIS A 132 -10.69 -8.49 -5.84
CA HIS A 132 -11.30 -7.29 -5.27
C HIS A 132 -11.15 -6.10 -6.25
N LYS A 133 -12.26 -5.50 -6.68
CA LYS A 133 -12.32 -4.43 -7.69
C LYS A 133 -11.25 -3.35 -7.53
N GLY A 134 -11.20 -2.68 -6.38
CA GLY A 134 -10.20 -1.62 -6.17
C GLY A 134 -8.74 -2.06 -6.33
N MET A 135 -8.41 -3.30 -5.92
CA MET A 135 -7.04 -3.83 -6.05
C MET A 135 -6.73 -4.33 -7.46
N VAL A 136 -7.73 -4.81 -8.20
CA VAL A 136 -7.58 -5.16 -9.62
C VAL A 136 -7.39 -3.90 -10.46
N GLN A 137 -8.19 -2.86 -10.24
CA GLN A 137 -8.00 -1.55 -10.87
C GLN A 137 -6.61 -0.96 -10.59
N ALA A 138 -6.15 -1.01 -9.35
CA ALA A 138 -4.80 -0.56 -8.99
C ALA A 138 -3.70 -1.39 -9.65
N ALA A 139 -3.88 -2.70 -9.78
CA ALA A 139 -2.92 -3.55 -10.47
C ALA A 139 -2.89 -3.27 -11.98
N GLN A 140 -4.05 -3.04 -12.59
CA GLN A 140 -4.17 -2.67 -14.01
C GLN A 140 -3.54 -1.31 -14.29
N TYR A 141 -3.73 -0.32 -13.40
CA TYR A 141 -3.08 0.98 -13.51
C TYR A 141 -1.55 0.83 -13.54
N ILE A 142 -0.99 0.08 -12.58
CA ILE A 142 0.46 -0.16 -12.54
C ILE A 142 0.91 -0.91 -13.81
N LEU A 143 0.19 -1.94 -14.24
CA LEU A 143 0.53 -2.68 -15.45
C LEU A 143 0.59 -1.76 -16.67
N ASN A 144 -0.40 -0.87 -16.84
CA ASN A 144 -0.42 0.11 -17.92
C ASN A 144 0.80 1.05 -17.87
N GLU A 145 1.16 1.57 -16.68
CA GLU A 145 2.35 2.42 -16.52
C GLU A 145 3.64 1.66 -16.86
N LEU A 146 3.75 0.40 -16.43
CA LEU A 146 4.90 -0.45 -16.73
C LEU A 146 5.07 -0.66 -18.25
N GLU A 147 3.97 -0.88 -18.97
CA GLU A 147 3.95 -1.13 -20.41
C GLU A 147 4.15 0.13 -21.25
N GLN A 148 3.41 1.20 -20.94
CA GLN A 148 3.47 2.47 -21.70
C GLN A 148 4.87 3.08 -21.65
N ASP A 149 5.48 3.11 -20.46
CA ASP A 149 6.81 3.68 -20.27
C ASP A 149 7.94 2.66 -20.38
N GLN A 150 7.63 1.38 -20.67
CA GLN A 150 8.61 0.27 -20.76
C GLN A 150 9.54 0.22 -19.54
N LEU A 151 8.94 0.37 -18.36
CA LEU A 151 9.69 0.60 -17.11
C LEU A 151 10.52 -0.62 -16.69
N LEU A 152 10.00 -1.82 -16.94
CA LEU A 152 10.72 -3.06 -16.64
C LEU A 152 11.86 -3.27 -17.63
N GLU A 153 11.63 -3.09 -18.92
CA GLU A 153 12.66 -3.19 -19.96
C GLU A 153 13.83 -2.24 -19.66
N LYS A 154 13.54 -0.98 -19.30
CA LYS A 154 14.54 -0.01 -18.84
C LYS A 154 15.32 -0.50 -17.60
N ALA A 155 14.66 -1.15 -16.66
CA ALA A 155 15.32 -1.70 -15.47
C ALA A 155 16.21 -2.92 -15.79
N PHE A 156 15.78 -3.80 -16.69
CA PHE A 156 16.56 -4.94 -17.17
C PHE A 156 17.78 -4.51 -18.01
N GLU A 157 17.66 -3.42 -18.76
CA GLU A 157 18.74 -2.84 -19.59
C GLU A 157 19.61 -1.81 -18.84
N LEU A 158 19.34 -1.54 -17.55
CA LEU A 158 20.01 -0.48 -16.81
C LEU A 158 21.54 -0.67 -16.73
N ASN A 159 22.00 -1.91 -16.49
CA ASN A 159 23.43 -2.19 -16.39
C ASN A 159 23.76 -3.61 -16.88
N PRO A 160 23.78 -3.84 -18.21
CA PRO A 160 23.99 -5.17 -18.78
C PRO A 160 25.35 -5.77 -18.41
N ALA A 161 26.36 -4.93 -18.16
CA ALA A 161 27.69 -5.36 -17.70
C ALA A 161 27.65 -6.06 -16.32
N ARG A 162 26.62 -5.78 -15.50
CA ARG A 162 26.37 -6.43 -14.21
C ARG A 162 25.36 -7.59 -14.31
N GLY A 163 24.95 -7.97 -15.52
CA GLY A 163 24.01 -9.06 -15.77
C GLY A 163 22.56 -8.74 -15.39
N THR A 164 22.15 -7.46 -15.46
CA THR A 164 20.78 -7.04 -15.10
C THR A 164 19.69 -7.72 -15.93
N ARG A 165 19.99 -8.13 -17.16
CA ARG A 165 19.07 -8.89 -18.04
C ARG A 165 18.64 -10.24 -17.46
N ASP A 166 19.49 -10.84 -16.63
CA ASP A 166 19.24 -12.16 -16.02
C ASP A 166 18.67 -12.04 -14.59
N PHE A 167 18.28 -10.83 -14.16
CA PHE A 167 17.77 -10.64 -12.80
C PHE A 167 16.35 -11.22 -12.68
N GLY A 168 16.01 -11.76 -11.52
CA GLY A 168 14.63 -12.18 -11.27
C GLY A 168 13.73 -10.98 -10.94
N LEU A 169 12.43 -11.09 -11.23
CA LEU A 169 11.46 -10.07 -10.88
C LEU A 169 10.86 -10.37 -9.49
N VAL A 170 10.80 -9.36 -8.63
CA VAL A 170 10.16 -9.44 -7.33
C VAL A 170 9.12 -8.36 -7.20
N ILE A 171 7.92 -8.72 -6.80
CA ILE A 171 6.85 -7.76 -6.48
C ILE A 171 6.64 -7.79 -4.97
N VAL A 172 6.56 -6.63 -4.34
CA VAL A 172 6.34 -6.54 -2.90
C VAL A 172 5.28 -5.51 -2.59
N GLY A 173 4.51 -5.77 -1.53
CA GLY A 173 3.54 -4.82 -1.02
C GLY A 173 3.19 -5.11 0.43
N HIS A 174 2.60 -4.12 1.10
CA HIS A 174 2.09 -4.25 2.46
C HIS A 174 0.62 -3.84 2.54
N SER A 175 -0.18 -4.53 3.36
CA SER A 175 -1.61 -4.26 3.56
C SER A 175 -2.35 -4.26 2.21
N LEU A 176 -3.08 -3.20 1.86
CA LEU A 176 -3.73 -3.09 0.55
C LEU A 176 -2.76 -3.31 -0.62
N GLY A 177 -1.56 -2.72 -0.54
CA GLY A 177 -0.54 -2.85 -1.57
C GLY A 177 -0.04 -4.29 -1.73
N ALA A 178 -0.16 -5.12 -0.69
CA ALA A 178 0.15 -6.55 -0.76
C ALA A 178 -0.88 -7.32 -1.58
N GLY A 179 -2.14 -6.89 -1.57
CA GLY A 179 -3.18 -7.46 -2.41
C GLY A 179 -3.04 -7.03 -3.87
N THR A 180 -2.80 -5.74 -4.12
CA THR A 180 -2.44 -5.24 -5.46
C THR A 180 -1.20 -5.95 -6.02
N ALA A 181 -0.18 -6.19 -5.19
CA ALA A 181 1.03 -6.92 -5.58
C ALA A 181 0.75 -8.38 -5.96
N ALA A 182 -0.16 -9.06 -5.26
CA ALA A 182 -0.55 -10.43 -5.60
C ALA A 182 -1.28 -10.50 -6.94
N ILE A 183 -2.19 -9.55 -7.21
CA ILE A 183 -2.90 -9.48 -8.49
C ILE A 183 -1.93 -9.12 -9.63
N LEU A 184 -1.10 -8.09 -9.45
CA LEU A 184 -0.09 -7.72 -10.46
C LEU A 184 0.86 -8.89 -10.77
N ALA A 185 1.23 -9.68 -9.75
CA ALA A 185 2.03 -10.88 -9.95
C ALA A 185 1.32 -11.91 -10.84
N ILE A 186 0.02 -12.13 -10.66
CA ILE A 186 -0.77 -13.00 -11.55
C ILE A 186 -0.74 -12.48 -12.99
N LEU A 187 -0.92 -11.18 -13.20
CA LEU A 187 -0.93 -10.57 -14.53
C LEU A 187 0.43 -10.66 -15.24
N LEU A 188 1.53 -10.58 -14.48
CA LEU A 188 2.90 -10.59 -15.02
C LEU A 188 3.53 -11.99 -15.09
N GLN A 189 2.94 -12.99 -14.43
CA GLN A 189 3.53 -14.32 -14.31
C GLN A 189 3.79 -15.00 -15.67
N GLU A 190 2.90 -14.78 -16.65
CA GLU A 190 3.05 -15.38 -17.99
C GLU A 190 4.26 -14.80 -18.76
N LYS A 191 4.64 -13.54 -18.49
CA LYS A 191 5.78 -12.86 -19.14
C LYS A 191 7.10 -13.10 -18.40
N TYR A 192 7.07 -13.36 -17.10
CA TYR A 192 8.27 -13.45 -16.26
C TYR A 192 8.30 -14.76 -15.46
N GLU A 193 9.00 -15.78 -16.00
CA GLU A 193 9.10 -17.12 -15.39
C GLU A 193 9.70 -17.10 -13.97
N HIS A 194 10.66 -16.20 -13.71
CA HIS A 194 11.33 -16.06 -12.41
C HIS A 194 10.74 -14.93 -11.56
N LEU A 195 9.41 -14.79 -11.56
CA LEU A 195 8.68 -13.84 -10.72
C LEU A 195 8.41 -14.41 -9.33
N THR A 196 8.58 -13.57 -8.30
CA THR A 196 8.15 -13.90 -6.92
C THR A 196 7.46 -12.70 -6.30
N CYS A 197 6.36 -12.92 -5.60
CA CYS A 197 5.64 -11.88 -4.89
C CYS A 197 5.73 -12.09 -3.37
N TYR A 198 6.07 -11.04 -2.62
CA TYR A 198 5.99 -11.04 -1.16
C TYR A 198 4.89 -10.09 -0.70
N SER A 199 3.78 -10.67 -0.27
CA SER A 199 2.60 -9.97 0.21
C SER A 199 2.63 -9.90 1.73
N TYR A 200 2.96 -8.75 2.31
CA TYR A 200 2.97 -8.56 3.76
C TYR A 200 1.58 -8.13 4.24
N SER A 201 0.96 -8.93 5.08
CA SER A 201 -0.36 -8.63 5.66
C SER A 201 -1.45 -8.36 4.61
N PRO A 202 -1.61 -9.19 3.56
CA PRO A 202 -2.63 -8.96 2.54
C PRO A 202 -4.05 -9.09 3.13
N PRO A 203 -5.02 -8.34 2.62
CA PRO A 203 -6.42 -8.46 3.04
C PRO A 203 -7.01 -9.84 2.69
N GLY A 204 -7.91 -10.31 3.55
CA GLY A 204 -8.64 -11.56 3.33
C GLY A 204 -9.70 -11.42 2.22
N GLY A 205 -10.03 -12.52 1.54
CA GLY A 205 -11.06 -12.53 0.49
C GLY A 205 -10.66 -11.78 -0.79
N LEU A 206 -9.37 -11.57 -1.04
CA LEU A 206 -8.86 -10.81 -2.18
C LEU A 206 -9.18 -11.45 -3.54
N LEU A 207 -9.07 -12.78 -3.65
CA LEU A 207 -9.08 -13.54 -4.90
C LEU A 207 -10.08 -14.69 -4.82
N SER A 208 -10.65 -15.08 -5.97
CA SER A 208 -11.41 -16.33 -6.09
C SER A 208 -10.50 -17.55 -5.89
N MET A 209 -11.09 -18.68 -5.48
CA MET A 209 -10.33 -19.89 -5.16
C MET A 209 -9.42 -20.39 -6.31
N PRO A 210 -9.85 -20.39 -7.59
CA PRO A 210 -8.96 -20.75 -8.71
C PRO A 210 -7.74 -19.84 -8.84
N ALA A 211 -7.92 -18.52 -8.68
CA ALA A 211 -6.83 -17.54 -8.73
C ALA A 211 -5.88 -17.70 -7.53
N VAL A 212 -6.41 -18.00 -6.33
CA VAL A 212 -5.61 -18.31 -5.14
C VAL A 212 -4.74 -19.54 -5.40
N GLU A 213 -5.31 -20.63 -5.91
CA GLU A 213 -4.56 -21.87 -6.15
C GLU A 213 -3.39 -21.65 -7.10
N HIS A 214 -3.62 -20.89 -8.17
CA HIS A 214 -2.56 -20.52 -9.11
C HIS A 214 -1.47 -19.67 -8.46
N SER A 215 -1.86 -18.69 -7.64
CA SER A 215 -0.94 -17.74 -7.00
C SER A 215 0.05 -18.40 -6.03
N LYS A 216 -0.27 -19.57 -5.47
CA LYS A 216 0.60 -20.29 -4.51
C LYS A 216 2.00 -20.60 -5.05
N ASN A 217 2.16 -20.69 -6.37
CA ASN A 217 3.44 -21.02 -7.00
C ASN A 217 4.47 -19.88 -6.91
N PHE A 218 4.01 -18.64 -6.79
CA PHE A 218 4.89 -17.46 -6.86
C PHE A 218 4.57 -16.39 -5.80
N VAL A 219 3.43 -16.43 -5.11
CA VAL A 219 3.05 -15.48 -4.06
C VAL A 219 3.29 -16.09 -2.68
N THR A 220 4.14 -15.44 -1.88
CA THR A 220 4.34 -15.74 -0.46
C THR A 220 3.69 -14.66 0.39
N SER A 221 2.67 -15.03 1.15
CA SER A 221 2.01 -14.14 2.11
C SER A 221 2.65 -14.23 3.49
N VAL A 222 2.97 -13.08 4.09
CA VAL A 222 3.59 -12.98 5.42
C VAL A 222 2.62 -12.29 6.36
N VAL A 223 2.14 -13.02 7.38
CA VAL A 223 1.20 -12.50 8.40
C VAL A 223 1.83 -12.62 9.78
N VAL A 224 1.79 -11.53 10.56
CA VAL A 224 2.45 -11.48 11.88
C VAL A 224 1.41 -11.53 13.00
N GLY A 225 1.52 -12.54 13.87
CA GLY A 225 0.77 -12.61 15.13
C GLY A 225 -0.75 -12.48 14.97
N LYS A 226 -1.32 -11.46 15.61
CA LYS A 226 -2.77 -11.16 15.64
C LYS A 226 -3.20 -10.06 14.65
N ASP A 227 -2.42 -9.85 13.60
CA ASP A 227 -2.76 -8.89 12.54
C ASP A 227 -4.20 -9.08 12.04
N VAL A 228 -4.97 -8.00 12.07
CA VAL A 228 -6.38 -7.98 11.72
C VAL A 228 -6.59 -7.98 10.20
N VAL A 229 -5.69 -7.41 9.42
CA VAL A 229 -5.90 -7.17 7.98
C VAL A 229 -6.20 -8.46 7.20
N PRO A 230 -5.46 -9.56 7.38
CA PRO A 230 -5.75 -10.82 6.68
C PRO A 230 -6.99 -11.56 7.21
N ARG A 231 -7.53 -11.13 8.36
CA ARG A 231 -8.66 -11.75 9.04
C ARG A 231 -9.99 -11.04 8.81
N ILE A 232 -9.98 -9.81 8.29
CA ILE A 232 -11.20 -9.11 7.93
C ILE A 232 -11.64 -9.65 6.56
N GLY A 233 -12.78 -10.36 6.54
CA GLY A 233 -13.41 -10.77 5.28
C GLY A 233 -14.06 -9.59 4.57
N LEU A 234 -14.28 -9.69 3.25
CA LEU A 234 -14.95 -8.68 2.42
C LEU A 234 -16.16 -8.04 3.10
N HIS A 235 -17.09 -8.85 3.61
CA HIS A 235 -18.30 -8.37 4.28
C HIS A 235 -18.02 -7.57 5.57
N GLN A 236 -17.02 -7.98 6.35
CA GLN A 236 -16.61 -7.26 7.55
C GLN A 236 -15.91 -5.95 7.20
N MET A 237 -15.21 -5.90 6.06
CA MET A 237 -14.64 -4.65 5.55
C MET A 237 -15.75 -3.68 5.13
N GLU A 238 -16.81 -4.16 4.47
CA GLU A 238 -17.97 -3.30 4.12
C GLU A 238 -18.68 -2.76 5.36
N ALA A 239 -18.91 -3.61 6.37
CA ALA A 239 -19.48 -3.20 7.63
C ALA A 239 -18.60 -2.14 8.32
N LEU A 240 -17.29 -2.40 8.39
CA LEU A 240 -16.32 -1.44 8.93
C LEU A 240 -16.33 -0.12 8.15
N ARG A 241 -16.42 -0.17 6.82
CA ARG A 241 -16.53 1.02 5.97
C ARG A 241 -17.79 1.81 6.29
N ALA A 242 -18.94 1.15 6.40
CA ALA A 242 -20.21 1.79 6.73
C ALA A 242 -20.14 2.44 8.12
N ASP A 243 -19.59 1.74 9.11
CA ASP A 243 -19.40 2.25 10.46
C ASP A 243 -18.44 3.45 10.50
N LEU A 244 -17.34 3.40 9.75
CA LEU A 244 -16.39 4.51 9.63
C LEU A 244 -17.02 5.74 8.95
N ILE A 245 -17.77 5.56 7.85
CA ILE A 245 -18.50 6.66 7.20
C ILE A 245 -19.50 7.27 8.18
N ASN A 246 -20.23 6.44 8.93
CA ASN A 246 -21.17 6.89 9.93
C ASN A 246 -20.48 7.66 11.07
N ALA A 247 -19.35 7.17 11.57
CA ALA A 247 -18.56 7.83 12.59
C ALA A 247 -18.00 9.19 12.12
N ILE A 248 -17.52 9.27 10.88
CA ILE A 248 -17.03 10.53 10.29
C ILE A 248 -18.17 11.53 10.11
N LYS A 249 -19.35 11.09 9.63
CA LYS A 249 -20.53 11.95 9.47
C LYS A 249 -21.08 12.46 10.81
N ARG A 250 -21.00 11.64 11.86
CA ARG A 250 -21.44 11.98 13.22
C ARG A 250 -20.38 12.72 14.04
N SER A 251 -19.13 12.75 13.58
CA SER A 251 -18.05 13.48 14.23
C SER A 251 -18.29 14.99 14.11
N VAL A 252 -18.64 15.60 15.24
CA VAL A 252 -18.82 17.06 15.37
C VAL A 252 -17.49 17.78 15.60
N ASP A 253 -16.41 17.05 15.84
CA ASP A 253 -15.09 17.62 16.09
C ASP A 253 -14.41 18.06 14.78
N PRO A 254 -13.72 19.22 14.76
CA PRO A 254 -13.00 19.68 13.59
C PRO A 254 -11.88 18.68 13.23
N LYS A 255 -11.77 18.35 11.94
CA LYS A 255 -10.91 17.27 11.40
C LYS A 255 -9.48 17.28 11.94
N TRP A 256 -8.90 18.45 12.23
CA TRP A 256 -7.55 18.58 12.78
C TRP A 256 -7.43 18.07 14.22
N LYS A 257 -8.46 18.19 15.08
CA LYS A 257 -8.43 17.65 16.45
C LYS A 257 -8.45 16.12 16.45
N THR A 258 -9.29 15.52 15.59
CA THR A 258 -9.37 14.06 15.44
C THR A 258 -8.06 13.48 14.91
N ILE A 259 -7.45 14.13 13.90
CA ILE A 259 -6.17 13.70 13.31
C ILE A 259 -5.00 13.91 14.28
N ALA A 260 -4.93 15.05 14.97
CA ALA A 260 -3.88 15.35 15.93
C ALA A 260 -3.90 14.40 17.14
N CYS A 261 -5.09 14.01 17.61
CA CYS A 261 -5.24 13.07 18.73
C CYS A 261 -4.88 11.62 18.33
N ALA A 262 -5.14 11.21 17.08
CA ALA A 262 -4.78 9.89 16.57
C ALA A 262 -3.27 9.73 16.32
N THR A 263 -2.57 10.81 15.96
CA THR A 263 -1.12 10.81 15.69
C THR A 263 -0.26 11.03 16.96
N MET A 264 -0.80 11.66 18.02
CA MET A 264 -0.09 11.87 19.29
C MET A 264 -0.23 10.73 20.33
N CYS A 265 -0.80 9.59 19.96
CA CYS A 265 -1.11 8.51 20.93
C CYS A 265 0.14 7.81 21.51
N CYS A 266 1.36 8.11 21.04
CA CYS A 266 2.58 7.44 21.52
C CYS A 266 3.49 8.28 22.43
N CYS A 267 3.22 9.58 22.69
CA CYS A 267 4.19 10.42 23.42
C CYS A 267 3.67 11.21 24.64
N CYS A 268 2.35 11.34 24.88
CA CYS A 268 1.87 12.14 26.02
C CYS A 268 0.60 11.54 26.64
N THR A 269 0.73 10.90 27.80
CA THR A 269 -0.41 10.41 28.61
C THR A 269 -1.18 11.52 29.35
N SER A 270 -0.93 12.80 29.08
CA SER A 270 -1.50 13.88 29.90
C SER A 270 -1.97 15.15 29.17
N CYS A 271 -2.01 15.22 27.83
CA CYS A 271 -2.29 16.52 27.15
C CYS A 271 -3.22 16.49 25.92
N ALA A 272 -4.12 15.51 25.76
CA ALA A 272 -5.23 15.65 24.82
C ALA A 272 -6.51 15.08 25.44
N SER A 273 -7.47 15.96 25.76
CA SER A 273 -8.84 15.56 26.06
C SER A 273 -9.36 14.69 24.91
N GLN A 274 -9.90 13.50 25.23
CA GLN A 274 -10.49 12.61 24.24
C GLN A 274 -11.47 13.40 23.35
N PRO A 275 -11.51 13.13 22.03
CA PRO A 275 -12.44 13.80 21.14
C PRO A 275 -13.87 13.63 21.67
N THR A 276 -14.62 14.72 21.74
CA THR A 276 -16.00 14.76 22.26
C THR A 276 -16.90 13.72 21.59
N SER A 277 -16.61 13.39 20.33
CA SER A 277 -17.28 12.36 19.54
C SER A 277 -17.09 10.94 20.10
N VAL A 278 -15.90 10.62 20.62
CA VAL A 278 -15.58 9.31 21.23
C VAL A 278 -16.24 9.20 22.62
N SER A 279 -16.28 10.31 23.35
CA SER A 279 -16.94 10.39 24.66
C SER A 279 -18.46 10.20 24.55
N ARG A 280 -19.09 10.78 23.50
CA ARG A 280 -20.53 10.64 23.24
C ARG A 280 -20.93 9.26 22.69
N MET A 281 -20.11 8.65 21.82
CA MET A 281 -20.39 7.28 21.35
C MET A 281 -20.30 6.23 22.47
N ARG A 282 -19.52 6.49 23.53
CA ARG A 282 -19.46 5.61 24.72
C ARG A 282 -20.65 5.74 25.66
N SER A 283 -21.41 6.85 25.59
CA SER A 283 -22.52 7.12 26.51
C SER A 283 -23.89 6.72 25.97
N ASP A 284 -24.00 6.33 24.70
CA ASP A 284 -25.27 5.91 24.08
C ASP A 284 -25.39 4.37 24.06
N ASP A 285 -25.66 3.76 25.22
CA ASP A 285 -25.96 2.32 25.38
C ASP A 285 -27.20 1.86 24.58
N ASN A 286 -28.04 2.79 24.10
CA ASN A 286 -29.23 2.48 23.30
C ASN A 286 -28.92 2.02 21.87
N THR A 287 -27.68 2.21 21.39
CA THR A 287 -27.31 1.87 20.00
C THR A 287 -27.06 0.36 19.80
N ILE A 288 -26.86 -0.39 20.89
CA ILE A 288 -26.63 -1.84 20.85
C ILE A 288 -27.94 -2.60 20.60
N ASP A 289 -29.08 -2.09 21.05
CA ASP A 289 -30.37 -2.77 20.91
C ASP A 289 -30.99 -2.62 19.51
N ASP A 290 -30.80 -1.48 18.85
CA ASP A 290 -31.22 -1.30 17.44
C ASP A 290 -30.38 -2.18 16.48
N TYR A 291 -29.10 -2.41 16.78
CA TYR A 291 -28.24 -3.28 15.97
C TYR A 291 -28.66 -4.77 16.07
N LYS A 292 -29.12 -5.21 17.25
CA LYS A 292 -29.68 -6.56 17.44
C LYS A 292 -31.02 -6.75 16.73
N LEU A 293 -31.83 -5.70 16.62
CA LEU A 293 -33.11 -5.72 15.90
C LEU A 293 -32.96 -5.75 14.37
N VAL A 294 -31.91 -5.12 13.82
CA VAL A 294 -31.60 -5.19 12.37
C VAL A 294 -30.96 -6.53 11.99
N SER A 295 -30.05 -7.06 12.82
CA SER A 295 -29.41 -8.37 12.59
C SER A 295 -30.40 -9.55 12.66
N SER A 296 -31.41 -9.48 13.53
CA SER A 296 -32.45 -10.51 13.63
C SER A 296 -33.47 -10.48 12.49
N ARG A 297 -33.65 -9.35 11.80
CA ARG A 297 -34.54 -9.26 10.62
C ARG A 297 -33.91 -9.79 9.33
N GLN A 298 -32.59 -9.83 9.22
CA GLN A 298 -31.89 -10.38 8.04
C GLN A 298 -31.73 -11.91 8.06
N ASN A 299 -31.87 -12.55 9.23
CA ASN A 299 -31.75 -14.02 9.35
C ASN A 299 -33.00 -14.79 8.89
N TYR A 300 -34.12 -14.11 8.57
CA TYR A 300 -35.38 -14.78 8.22
C TYR A 300 -35.75 -14.76 6.73
N THR A 301 -34.96 -14.12 5.86
CA THR A 301 -35.34 -13.93 4.44
C THR A 301 -34.61 -14.80 3.42
N HIS A 302 -33.67 -15.68 3.83
CA HIS A 302 -33.08 -16.67 2.90
C HIS A 302 -32.83 -18.03 3.58
N CYS A 303 -33.92 -18.71 3.92
CA CYS A 303 -33.98 -20.17 3.94
C CYS A 303 -35.12 -20.61 3.02
N THR A 304 -34.82 -20.71 1.73
CA THR A 304 -35.39 -21.62 0.72
C THR A 304 -34.55 -21.52 -0.53
#